data_AF-J9EXB4-F1
#
_entry.id   AF-J9EXB4-F1
#
_cell.length_a   1.000
_cell.length_b   1.000
_cell.length_c   1.000
_cell.angle_alpha   90.00
_cell.angle_beta   90.00
_cell.angle_gamma   90.00
#
_symmetry.space_group_name_H-M   'P 1'
#
loop_
_entity.id
_entity.type
_entity.pdbx_description
1 polymer ?
#
loop_
_entity_poly.entity_id
_entity_poly.type
_entity_poly.pdbx_seq_one_letter_code
_entity_poly.pdbx_strand_id
1 'polypeptide(L)'
;VVEFLSKGAISREHPDLKEFRQDPCITRFSASDDPTVYTHGLRLDCAVDPNSMPFTNYTLEFKGVIDYIFSTPQSLARLGVLGPLSMEWVLANKIIGFPHAHVPSDHVPIMAQFAVIPTNHQRTQPIVHHYGNSHSSSFGAVGR
;
A
#
# COMPACT_ATOMS: atom_id res chain seq x y z
N VAL A 1 1.78 8.86 3.75
CA VAL A 1 2.13 8.32 2.40
C VAL A 1 1.22 7.18 1.97
N VAL A 2 1.12 6.08 2.72
CA VAL A 2 0.27 4.92 2.36
C VAL A 2 -1.18 5.34 2.10
N GLU A 3 -1.74 6.20 2.96
CA GLU A 3 -3.08 6.76 2.75
C GLU A 3 -3.25 7.43 1.39
N PHE A 4 -2.30 8.27 0.99
CA PHE A 4 -2.33 8.97 -0.29
C PHE A 4 -2.33 7.98 -1.46
N LEU A 5 -1.45 6.99 -1.43
CA LEU A 5 -1.34 5.96 -2.48
C LEU A 5 -2.59 5.08 -2.57
N SER A 6 -3.17 4.70 -1.43
CA SER A 6 -4.35 3.83 -1.38
C SER A 6 -5.65 4.57 -1.74
N LYS A 7 -5.79 5.84 -1.34
CA LYS A 7 -7.01 6.62 -1.56
C LYS A 7 -6.97 7.44 -2.85
N GLY A 8 -5.79 7.66 -3.43
CA GLY A 8 -5.59 8.58 -4.55
C GLY A 8 -5.71 10.05 -4.17
N ALA A 9 -5.86 10.36 -2.88
CA ALA A 9 -5.92 11.72 -2.36
C ALA A 9 -5.53 11.79 -0.88
N ILE A 10 -5.08 12.96 -0.47
CA ILE A 10 -4.75 13.28 0.93
C ILE A 10 -5.09 14.74 1.21
N SER A 11 -5.53 15.06 2.43
CA SER A 11 -5.82 16.44 2.85
C SER A 11 -4.54 17.29 2.81
N ARG A 12 -4.67 18.55 2.38
CA ARG A 12 -3.58 19.54 2.42
C ARG A 12 -3.17 19.89 3.84
N GLU A 13 -4.05 19.67 4.81
CA GLU A 13 -3.84 19.89 6.24
C GLU A 13 -3.22 18.67 6.94
N HIS A 14 -2.97 17.57 6.22
CA HIS A 14 -2.55 16.30 6.81
C HIS A 14 -1.34 16.43 7.77
N PRO A 15 -1.37 15.80 8.97
CA PRO A 15 -0.32 15.88 9.99
C PRO A 15 1.11 15.69 9.46
N ASP A 16 1.30 14.66 8.63
CA ASP A 16 2.61 14.27 8.09
C ASP A 16 3.25 15.29 7.15
N LEU A 17 2.48 16.24 6.60
CA LEU A 17 3.03 17.29 5.73
C LEU A 17 3.86 18.31 6.52
N LYS A 18 3.66 18.39 7.85
CA LYS A 18 4.43 19.27 8.75
C LYS A 18 4.53 20.70 8.20
N GLU A 19 5.74 21.22 8.01
CA GLU A 19 5.98 22.60 7.56
C GLU A 19 5.65 22.80 6.08
N PHE A 20 5.53 21.73 5.29
CA PHE A 20 5.28 21.81 3.85
C PHE A 20 3.82 22.07 3.46
N ARG A 21 2.88 22.11 4.42
CA ARG A 21 1.43 22.32 4.13
C ARG A 21 1.13 23.58 3.31
N GLN A 22 1.94 24.62 3.50
CA GLN A 22 1.79 25.90 2.82
C GLN A 22 2.79 26.08 1.68
N ASP A 23 3.60 25.06 1.39
CA ASP A 23 4.60 25.14 0.34
C ASP A 23 3.93 24.97 -1.04
N PRO A 24 3.97 26.00 -1.91
CA PRO A 24 3.37 25.91 -3.24
C PRO A 24 4.03 24.84 -4.12
N CYS A 25 5.23 24.35 -3.77
CA CYS A 25 5.90 23.29 -4.53
C CYS A 25 5.12 21.98 -4.52
N ILE A 26 4.41 21.64 -3.43
CA ILE A 26 3.65 20.37 -3.34
C ILE A 26 2.49 20.35 -4.34
N THR A 27 1.87 21.51 -4.60
CA THR A 27 0.75 21.61 -5.55
C THR A 27 1.12 21.12 -6.95
N ARG A 28 2.41 21.20 -7.34
CA ARG A 28 2.91 20.74 -8.65
C ARG A 28 2.84 19.21 -8.81
N PHE A 29 2.72 18.46 -7.73
CA PHE A 29 2.58 17.00 -7.76
C PHE A 29 1.12 16.54 -7.74
N SER A 30 0.17 17.46 -7.51
CA SER A 30 -1.26 17.13 -7.52
C SER A 30 -1.78 16.96 -8.94
N ALA A 31 -2.60 15.94 -9.15
CA ALA A 31 -3.30 15.72 -10.42
C ALA A 31 -4.53 16.61 -10.61
N SER A 32 -4.97 17.32 -9.56
CA SER A 32 -6.10 18.23 -9.58
C SER A 32 -5.80 19.55 -8.87
N ASP A 33 -6.49 20.61 -9.30
CA ASP A 33 -6.44 21.95 -8.69
C ASP A 33 -7.35 22.09 -7.45
N ASP A 34 -7.68 20.98 -6.79
CA ASP A 34 -8.52 20.99 -5.60
C ASP A 34 -7.83 21.76 -4.46
N PRO A 35 -8.51 22.74 -3.83
CA PRO A 35 -7.92 23.57 -2.79
C PRO A 35 -7.86 22.90 -1.42
N THR A 36 -8.43 21.70 -1.25
CA THR A 36 -8.53 20.98 0.03
C THR A 36 -7.72 19.68 0.07
N VAL A 37 -7.47 19.06 -1.09
CA VAL A 37 -6.72 17.80 -1.20
C VAL A 37 -5.63 17.87 -2.25
N TYR A 38 -4.57 17.09 -2.05
CA TYR A 38 -3.65 16.69 -3.10
C TYR A 38 -4.09 15.34 -3.65
N THR A 39 -3.99 15.13 -4.97
CA THR A 39 -4.50 13.90 -5.63
C THR A 39 -3.47 13.29 -6.58
N HIS A 40 -3.65 12.01 -6.92
CA HIS A 40 -2.97 11.36 -8.04
C HIS A 40 -3.94 10.58 -8.93
N GLY A 41 -3.60 10.42 -10.21
CA GLY A 41 -4.43 9.70 -11.19
C GLY A 41 -4.26 8.18 -11.20
N LEU A 42 -3.35 7.64 -10.40
CA LEU A 42 -3.12 6.19 -10.32
C LEU A 42 -4.24 5.50 -9.54
N ARG A 43 -4.64 4.30 -9.99
CA ARG A 43 -5.66 3.46 -9.33
C ARG A 43 -4.97 2.28 -8.67
N LEU A 44 -4.34 2.56 -7.53
CA LEU A 44 -3.47 1.61 -6.87
C LEU A 44 -4.24 0.73 -5.89
N ASP A 45 -3.93 -0.56 -5.88
CA ASP A 45 -4.29 -1.52 -4.83
C ASP A 45 -3.02 -2.04 -4.19
N CYS A 46 -3.03 -2.14 -2.86
CA CYS A 46 -1.90 -2.69 -2.11
C CYS A 46 -2.00 -4.21 -2.07
N ALA A 47 -0.96 -4.89 -2.55
CA ALA A 47 -0.91 -6.35 -2.53
C ALA A 47 -0.78 -6.90 -1.12
N VAL A 48 -0.06 -6.18 -0.25
CA VAL A 48 0.17 -6.52 1.15
C VAL A 48 -0.99 -6.03 1.98
N ASP A 49 -1.81 -6.94 2.50
CA ASP A 49 -2.84 -6.58 3.50
C ASP A 49 -2.18 -6.44 4.88
N PRO A 50 -2.17 -5.24 5.48
CA PRO A 50 -1.57 -5.02 6.80
C PRO A 50 -2.22 -5.83 7.91
N ASN A 51 -3.46 -6.31 7.72
CA ASN A 51 -4.12 -7.18 8.69
C ASN A 51 -3.64 -8.65 8.60
N SER A 52 -3.09 -9.03 7.43
CA SER A 52 -2.65 -10.41 7.16
C SER A 52 -1.16 -10.64 7.45
N MET A 53 -0.36 -9.58 7.38
CA MET A 53 1.09 -9.64 7.54
C MET A 53 1.50 -8.77 8.74
N PRO A 54 1.94 -9.38 9.86
CA PRO A 54 2.15 -8.65 11.11
C PRO A 54 3.34 -7.69 11.04
N PHE A 55 4.30 -7.95 10.15
CA PHE A 55 5.46 -7.11 9.90
C PHE A 55 6.08 -7.40 8.54
N THR A 56 6.77 -6.40 8.01
CA THR A 56 7.74 -6.56 6.92
C THR A 56 9.13 -6.17 7.38
N ASN A 57 9.26 -5.39 8.47
CA ASN A 57 10.50 -5.18 9.20
C ASN A 57 10.35 -5.68 10.65
N TYR A 58 11.32 -6.45 11.12
CA TYR A 58 11.30 -7.06 12.44
C TYR A 58 12.66 -6.92 13.11
N THR A 59 12.85 -5.85 13.87
CA THR A 59 14.04 -5.61 14.71
C THR A 59 13.66 -5.68 16.19
N LEU A 60 14.63 -5.51 17.09
CA LEU A 60 14.36 -5.46 18.53
C LEU A 60 13.43 -4.28 18.89
N GLU A 61 13.73 -3.10 18.35
CA GLU A 61 13.09 -1.83 18.70
C GLU A 61 11.85 -1.52 17.85
N PHE A 62 11.79 -2.04 16.61
CA PHE A 62 10.69 -1.77 15.69
C PHE A 62 10.20 -3.05 15.02
N LYS A 63 8.87 -3.23 15.03
CA LYS A 63 8.18 -4.33 14.35
C LYS A 63 6.96 -3.73 13.66
N GLY A 64 6.90 -3.82 12.34
CA GLY A 64 5.80 -3.20 11.61
C GLY A 64 5.87 -3.40 10.10
N VAL A 65 4.81 -2.97 9.42
CA VAL A 65 4.71 -3.00 7.95
C VAL A 65 5.19 -1.68 7.40
N ILE A 66 6.33 -1.71 6.71
CA ILE A 66 6.92 -0.55 6.03
C ILE A 66 7.26 -0.83 4.56
N ASP A 67 7.02 -2.06 4.09
CA ASP A 67 7.24 -2.49 2.72
C ASP A 67 5.89 -2.79 2.05
N TYR A 68 5.71 -2.29 0.83
CA TYR A 68 4.44 -2.36 0.12
C TYR A 68 4.66 -2.68 -1.37
N ILE A 69 3.78 -3.49 -1.95
CA ILE A 69 3.67 -3.65 -3.40
C ILE A 69 2.34 -3.03 -3.82
N PHE A 70 2.39 -1.91 -4.53
CA PHE A 70 1.21 -1.32 -5.16
C PHE A 70 1.10 -1.76 -6.62
N SER A 71 -0.11 -2.07 -7.05
CA SER A 71 -0.40 -2.50 -8.43
C SER A 71 -1.64 -1.79 -8.94
N THR A 72 -1.83 -1.74 -10.26
CA THR A 72 -3.07 -1.24 -10.86
C THR A 72 -3.94 -2.44 -11.25
N PRO A 73 -5.06 -2.74 -10.53
CA PRO A 73 -5.86 -3.94 -10.77
C PRO A 73 -6.40 -4.07 -12.20
N GLN A 74 -6.51 -2.95 -12.93
CA GLN A 74 -6.95 -2.93 -14.31
C GLN A 74 -5.95 -3.58 -15.27
N SER A 75 -4.64 -3.48 -14.99
CA SER A 75 -3.58 -4.04 -15.83
C SER A 75 -2.87 -5.23 -15.19
N LEU A 76 -3.01 -5.41 -13.87
CA LEU A 76 -2.36 -6.46 -13.09
C LEU A 76 -3.40 -7.12 -12.18
N ALA A 77 -3.94 -8.26 -12.61
CA ALA A 77 -4.79 -9.09 -11.76
C ALA A 77 -3.92 -9.84 -10.74
N ARG A 78 -4.11 -9.57 -9.45
CA ARG A 78 -3.43 -10.30 -8.37
C ARG A 78 -3.95 -11.74 -8.31
N LEU A 79 -3.06 -12.72 -8.50
CA LEU A 79 -3.37 -14.14 -8.42
C LEU A 79 -3.13 -14.70 -7.01
N GLY A 80 -2.15 -14.17 -6.30
CA GLY A 80 -1.79 -14.62 -4.96
C GLY A 80 -0.69 -13.77 -4.32
N VAL A 81 -0.49 -13.99 -3.03
CA VAL A 81 0.54 -13.33 -2.21
C VAL A 81 1.25 -14.38 -1.34
N LEU A 82 2.53 -14.15 -1.08
CA LEU A 82 3.27 -14.95 -0.10
C LEU A 82 2.76 -14.60 1.30
N GLY A 83 2.38 -15.63 2.07
CA GLY A 83 1.95 -15.47 3.46
C GLY A 83 3.09 -15.03 4.38
N PRO A 84 2.77 -14.63 5.62
CA PRO A 84 3.77 -14.14 6.57
C PRO A 84 4.74 -15.24 7.01
N LEU A 85 5.90 -14.83 7.51
CA LEU A 85 6.82 -15.74 8.19
C LEU A 85 6.15 -16.38 9.41
N SER A 86 6.38 -17.68 9.63
CA SER A 86 5.78 -18.40 10.76
C SER A 86 6.22 -17.83 12.11
N MET A 87 5.27 -17.23 12.83
CA MET A 87 5.51 -16.73 14.18
C MET A 87 5.78 -17.84 15.19
N GLU A 88 5.24 -19.03 14.97
CA GLU A 88 5.54 -20.20 15.78
C GLU A 88 7.03 -20.54 15.72
N TRP A 89 7.62 -20.52 14.51
CA TRP A 89 9.06 -20.75 14.34
C TRP A 89 9.90 -19.64 14.99
N VAL A 90 9.51 -18.37 14.83
CA VAL A 90 10.19 -17.23 15.45
C VAL A 90 10.22 -17.37 16.98
N LEU A 91 9.07 -17.70 17.59
CA LEU A 91 8.94 -17.88 19.04
C LEU A 91 9.70 -19.12 19.55
N ALA A 92 9.58 -20.25 18.86
CA ALA A 92 10.27 -21.48 19.23
C ALA A 92 11.80 -21.33 19.25
N ASN A 93 12.34 -20.49 18.35
CA ASN A 93 13.77 -20.19 18.27
C ASN A 93 14.17 -18.96 19.10
N LYS A 94 13.25 -18.36 19.87
CA LYS A 94 13.49 -17.18 20.73
C LYS A 94 14.08 -15.99 19.98
N ILE A 95 13.66 -15.80 18.73
CA ILE A 95 14.17 -14.71 17.88
C ILE A 95 13.43 -13.41 18.21
N ILE A 96 14.17 -12.46 18.79
CA ILE A 96 13.64 -11.16 19.24
C ILE A 96 13.72 -10.05 18.17
N GLY A 97 14.46 -10.31 17.09
CA GLY A 97 14.69 -9.41 15.96
C GLY A 97 15.53 -10.07 14.87
N PHE A 98 15.51 -9.47 13.69
CA PHE A 98 16.36 -9.77 12.54
C PHE A 98 17.34 -8.60 12.29
N PRO A 99 18.46 -8.82 11.56
CA PRO A 99 18.90 -10.08 10.97
C PRO A 99 19.24 -11.15 12.02
N HIS A 100 19.20 -12.41 11.59
CA HIS A 100 19.50 -13.62 12.39
C HIS A 100 20.32 -14.60 11.54
N ALA A 101 21.01 -15.58 12.14
CA ALA A 101 21.84 -16.55 11.42
C ALA A 101 21.11 -17.28 10.26
N HIS A 102 19.78 -17.41 10.35
CA HIS A 102 18.92 -18.02 9.33
C HIS A 102 18.10 -17.00 8.52
N VAL A 103 18.16 -15.71 8.86
CA VAL A 103 17.38 -14.64 8.21
C VAL A 103 18.32 -13.46 7.95
N PRO A 104 18.84 -13.27 6.73
CA PRO A 104 19.98 -12.39 6.48
C PRO A 104 19.65 -10.89 6.43
N SER A 105 18.38 -10.51 6.51
CA SER A 105 17.90 -9.12 6.51
C SER A 105 16.94 -8.90 7.68
N ASP A 106 16.88 -7.67 8.18
CA ASP A 106 15.85 -7.19 9.10
C ASP A 106 14.46 -7.05 8.45
N HIS A 107 14.41 -7.07 7.12
CA HIS A 107 13.17 -7.12 6.34
C HIS A 107 12.83 -8.54 5.89
N VAL A 108 11.55 -8.90 6.04
CA VAL A 108 10.97 -10.13 5.51
C VAL A 108 10.48 -9.88 4.08
N PRO A 109 10.88 -10.71 3.11
CA PRO A 109 10.45 -10.55 1.72
C PRO A 109 8.92 -10.61 1.58
N ILE A 110 8.36 -9.62 0.90
CA ILE A 110 6.98 -9.64 0.41
C ILE A 110 6.99 -10.05 -1.06
N MET A 111 6.01 -10.87 -1.46
CA MET A 111 5.88 -11.33 -2.84
C MET A 111 4.40 -11.38 -3.22
N ALA A 112 4.12 -10.96 -4.45
CA ALA A 112 2.81 -11.06 -5.07
C ALA A 112 2.94 -11.59 -6.50
N GLN A 113 2.00 -12.44 -6.90
CA GLN A 113 1.91 -12.96 -8.26
C GLN A 113 0.80 -12.21 -9.00
N PHE A 114 1.09 -11.76 -10.23
CA PHE A 114 0.14 -11.04 -11.07
C PHE A 114 0.01 -11.66 -12.45
N ALA A 115 -1.19 -11.62 -13.02
CA ALA A 115 -1.43 -11.78 -14.45
C ALA A 115 -1.56 -10.39 -15.11
N VAL A 116 -0.86 -10.17 -16.22
CA VAL A 116 -0.98 -8.94 -17.00
C VAL A 116 -2.27 -8.99 -17.80
N ILE A 117 -3.10 -7.94 -17.68
CA ILE A 117 -4.32 -7.76 -18.46
C ILE A 117 -4.02 -6.82 -19.63
N PRO A 118 -4.03 -7.32 -20.88
CA PRO A 118 -3.79 -6.50 -22.06
C PRO A 118 -4.84 -5.40 -22.21
N THR A 119 -4.45 -4.26 -22.78
CA THR A 119 -5.28 -3.05 -22.86
C THR A 119 -6.63 -3.26 -23.56
N ASN A 120 -6.69 -4.12 -24.58
CA ASN A 120 -7.92 -4.48 -25.28
C ASN A 120 -8.91 -5.31 -24.43
N HIS A 121 -8.47 -5.86 -23.31
CA HIS A 121 -9.30 -6.60 -22.35
C HIS A 121 -9.62 -5.80 -21.08
N GLN A 122 -9.18 -4.53 -21.01
CA GLN A 122 -9.45 -3.67 -19.87
C GLN A 122 -10.86 -3.08 -19.98
N ARG A 123 -11.64 -3.16 -18.90
CA ARG A 123 -12.95 -2.48 -18.84
C ARG A 123 -12.75 -0.98 -18.83
N THR A 124 -13.62 -0.25 -19.53
CA THR A 124 -13.79 1.20 -19.39
C THR A 124 -14.20 1.51 -17.96
N GLN A 125 -13.46 2.40 -17.33
CA GLN A 125 -13.71 2.77 -15.94
C GLN A 125 -14.51 4.07 -15.87
N PRO A 126 -15.39 4.22 -14.86
CA PRO A 126 -15.97 5.51 -14.55
C PRO A 126 -14.88 6.52 -14.19
N ILE A 127 -15.14 7.80 -14.47
CA ILE A 127 -14.28 8.92 -14.09
C ILE A 127 -14.09 8.85 -12.58
N VAL A 128 -12.85 8.96 -12.11
CA VAL A 128 -12.55 9.03 -10.68
C VAL A 128 -13.10 10.36 -10.19
N HIS A 129 -14.29 10.34 -9.58
CA HIS A 129 -14.74 11.45 -8.76
C HIS A 129 -14.17 11.23 -7.38
N HIS A 130 -13.22 12.08 -6.97
CA HIS A 130 -12.74 12.16 -5.60
C HIS A 130 -13.87 12.72 -4.71
N TYR A 131 -14.90 11.93 -4.44
CA TYR A 131 -15.90 12.26 -3.44
C TYR A 131 -15.29 12.04 -2.07
N GLY A 132 -15.17 13.15 -1.34
CA GLY A 132 -14.74 13.15 0.05
C GLY A 132 -15.55 12.17 0.91
N ASN A 133 -14.83 11.54 1.84
CA ASN A 133 -15.35 11.12 3.13
C ASN A 133 -16.44 10.04 3.15
N SER A 134 -16.33 8.98 2.34
CA SER A 134 -17.18 7.79 2.48
C SER A 134 -16.36 6.52 2.69
N HIS A 135 -16.40 6.01 3.92
CA HIS A 135 -15.88 4.71 4.33
C HIS A 135 -16.46 3.58 3.48
N SER A 136 -15.60 2.71 2.94
CA SER A 136 -15.88 1.28 2.87
C SER A 136 -14.59 0.47 2.95
N SER A 137 -14.35 -0.10 4.13
CA SER A 137 -13.52 -1.29 4.30
C SER A 137 -14.28 -2.49 3.73
N SER A 138 -14.45 -2.52 2.41
CA SER A 138 -15.08 -3.65 1.74
C SER A 138 -14.12 -4.19 0.70
N PHE A 139 -13.56 -5.34 1.04
CA PHE A 139 -12.88 -6.26 0.13
C PHE A 139 -13.79 -6.53 -1.07
N GLY A 140 -13.57 -5.79 -2.15
CA GLY A 140 -14.30 -5.94 -3.41
C GLY A 140 -13.53 -6.83 -4.37
N ALA A 141 -13.54 -8.15 -4.11
CA ALA A 141 -13.31 -9.12 -5.18
C ALA A 141 -14.45 -8.95 -6.21
N VAL A 142 -14.17 -8.22 -7.29
CA VAL A 142 -15.10 -8.14 -8.43
C VAL A 142 -14.77 -9.32 -9.35
N GLY A 143 -15.50 -10.43 -9.16
CA GLY A 143 -15.76 -11.56 -10.08
C GLY A 143 -14.62 -11.98 -11.02
N ARG A 144 -14.06 -13.17 -10.89
CA ARG A 144 -14.70 -14.50 -10.79
C ARG A 144 -13.82 -15.46 -10.00
#